data_AF-A0A9N9HH03-F1
#
_entry.id   AF-A0A9N9HH03-F1
#
_cell.length_a   1.000
_cell.length_b   1.000
_cell.length_c   1.000
_cell.angle_alpha   90.00
_cell.angle_beta   90.00
_cell.angle_gamma   90.00
#
_symmetry.space_group_name_H-M   'P 1'
#
loop_
_entity.id
_entity.type
_entity.pdbx_description
1 polymer ?
#
loop_
_entity_poly.entity_id
_entity_poly.type
_entity_poly.pdbx_seq_one_letter_code
_entity_poly.pdbx_strand_id
1 'polypeptide(L)'
;MKYVQRSYQEQNPNYQQYNQPMQIPHNNPIGNVNQQYVPMKSPGQQSIYIAGTTPSQPIVLYPRPLPRPFNPVNMQIYQRPTLQQAQFSVPRLYSSMRPCMEILARHADEYHFTYTGPESCGAGYHVGYGDVVGLQYHLDSSPVPVDSNYFEFADKQEPLVLIASTYCSGRKLISILKCLKDYKAKFSKFDPKTQKTALHRLFDNTALRKDVTERSGGVRKYVDCVTSYDDVQRNCNINARDYEGKTILTFYMIDQFYAIKPEEKKEIVSLLLECGADPNEGCSIKSIFYTFEAPTALFMAIHYDWPTDILLQICKKGCYVNMKDSKQRNVLSLVTSERKPDYMRWLLENCADLSKSESLESALKHSGNKLSRESLILRFFNNGKRKKVFRQEMHDKRISSRDNMN
;
A
#
# COMPACT_ATOMS: atom_id res chain seq x y z
N MET A 1 -28.52 -8.87 54.70
CA MET A 1 -28.22 -9.93 53.71
C MET A 1 -27.12 -9.40 52.78
N LYS A 2 -25.88 -9.25 53.25
CA LYS A 2 -24.72 -10.16 53.07
C LYS A 2 -24.57 -10.74 51.65
N TYR A 3 -23.84 -9.99 50.82
CA TYR A 3 -23.21 -10.42 49.58
C TYR A 3 -22.08 -11.44 49.89
N VAL A 4 -22.05 -12.54 49.13
CA VAL A 4 -20.97 -13.54 49.18
C VAL A 4 -20.13 -13.37 47.92
N GLN A 5 -18.91 -12.85 48.09
CA GLN A 5 -17.83 -12.96 47.12
C GLN A 5 -17.28 -14.39 47.17
N ARG A 6 -17.14 -15.03 45.99
CA ARG A 6 -16.26 -16.20 45.84
C ARG A 6 -15.05 -15.79 45.00
N SER A 7 -13.91 -15.81 45.67
CA SER A 7 -12.56 -15.80 45.13
C SER A 7 -12.24 -17.15 44.48
N TYR A 8 -11.55 -17.10 43.35
CA TYR A 8 -10.68 -18.19 42.91
C TYR A 8 -9.28 -17.62 42.71
N GLN A 9 -8.39 -18.00 43.62
CA GLN A 9 -6.94 -17.99 43.42
C GLN A 9 -6.58 -19.33 42.81
N GLU A 10 -5.87 -19.32 41.68
CA GLU A 10 -4.92 -20.38 41.36
C GLU A 10 -3.61 -19.74 40.89
N GLN A 11 -2.55 -20.29 41.45
CA GLN A 11 -1.16 -19.87 41.38
C GLN A 11 -0.53 -20.40 40.10
N ASN A 12 0.27 -19.58 39.42
CA ASN A 12 1.39 -20.11 38.65
C ASN A 12 2.58 -19.14 38.72
N PRO A 13 3.72 -19.55 39.30
CA PRO A 13 4.88 -18.69 39.52
C PRO A 13 5.92 -18.95 38.41
N ASN A 14 6.12 -17.98 37.52
CA ASN A 14 7.38 -17.68 36.85
C ASN A 14 7.10 -16.70 35.72
N TYR A 15 7.57 -15.46 35.88
CA TYR A 15 8.04 -14.54 34.83
C TYR A 15 8.13 -13.16 35.48
N GLN A 16 9.19 -12.97 36.28
CA GLN A 16 9.67 -11.64 36.63
C GLN A 16 11.19 -11.60 36.42
N GLN A 17 11.64 -10.42 36.01
CA GLN A 17 13.02 -9.96 35.76
C GLN A 17 13.56 -10.17 34.35
N TYR A 18 13.26 -9.22 33.47
CA TYR A 18 14.30 -8.48 32.73
C TYR A 18 13.77 -7.09 32.42
N ASN A 19 14.02 -6.15 33.33
CA ASN A 19 13.95 -4.71 33.07
C ASN A 19 14.96 -4.05 34.01
N GLN A 20 16.20 -3.88 33.55
CA GLN A 20 17.08 -2.82 34.03
C GLN A 20 17.91 -2.25 32.87
N PRO A 21 18.07 -0.92 32.81
CA PRO A 21 18.83 -0.23 31.77
C PRO A 21 20.34 -0.40 31.97
N MET A 22 21.07 -0.70 30.88
CA MET A 22 22.53 -0.74 30.89
C MET A 22 23.11 0.66 31.15
N GLN A 23 23.82 0.79 32.27
CA GLN A 23 24.75 1.87 32.55
C GLN A 23 26.07 1.62 31.82
N ILE A 24 26.56 2.63 31.10
CA ILE A 24 27.85 2.61 30.40
C ILE A 24 28.94 3.00 31.41
N PRO A 25 29.97 2.17 31.64
CA PRO A 25 31.13 2.61 32.41
C PRO A 25 32.09 3.41 31.52
N HIS A 26 32.36 4.65 31.93
CA HIS A 26 33.56 5.39 31.53
C HIS A 26 34.81 4.67 32.02
N ASN A 27 35.78 4.47 31.13
CA ASN A 27 37.19 4.40 31.50
C ASN A 27 38.08 4.76 30.28
N ASN A 28 38.76 5.90 30.38
CA ASN A 28 39.93 6.27 29.58
C ASN A 28 41.16 5.53 30.11
N PRO A 29 42.15 5.28 29.24
CA PRO A 29 43.46 5.83 29.57
C PRO A 29 44.14 6.58 28.41
N ILE A 30 44.90 7.55 28.88
CA ILE A 30 45.82 8.50 28.26
C ILE A 30 46.77 7.87 27.23
N GLY A 31 46.92 8.54 26.09
CA GLY A 31 47.96 8.30 25.09
C GLY A 31 48.14 9.52 24.20
N ASN A 32 48.95 10.48 24.66
CA ASN A 32 49.34 11.70 23.96
C ASN A 32 50.18 11.39 22.71
N VAL A 33 49.74 11.82 21.52
CA VAL A 33 50.63 12.05 20.37
C VAL A 33 50.24 13.37 19.71
N ASN A 34 51.13 14.35 19.84
CA ASN A 34 51.12 15.63 19.15
C ASN A 34 51.22 15.43 17.63
N GLN A 35 50.28 15.97 16.85
CA GLN A 35 50.55 16.39 15.48
C GLN A 35 49.92 17.75 15.19
N GLN A 36 50.79 18.64 14.75
CA GLN A 36 50.58 20.04 14.39
C GLN A 36 49.62 20.16 13.20
N TYR A 37 48.58 20.97 13.34
CA TYR A 37 47.76 21.41 12.22
C TYR A 37 48.44 22.60 11.53
N VAL A 38 48.74 22.42 10.25
CA VAL A 38 49.17 23.48 9.32
C VAL A 38 47.93 23.94 8.55
N PRO A 39 47.57 25.24 8.53
CA PRO A 39 46.46 25.71 7.71
C PRO A 39 46.90 25.86 6.26
N MET A 40 46.34 25.06 5.35
CA MET A 40 46.50 25.26 3.91
C MET A 40 45.66 26.43 3.41
N LYS A 41 46.32 27.32 2.66
CA LYS A 41 45.78 28.47 1.95
C LYS A 41 44.96 28.03 0.73
N SER A 42 43.77 28.60 0.57
CA SER A 42 43.03 28.60 -0.70
C SER A 42 43.60 29.68 -1.65
N PRO A 43 43.93 29.36 -2.91
CA PRO A 43 44.27 30.38 -3.89
C PRO A 43 43.09 30.73 -4.80
N GLY A 44 42.91 32.03 -5.03
CA GLY A 44 42.53 32.55 -6.35
C GLY A 44 41.11 33.04 -6.54
N GLN A 45 40.83 34.26 -6.05
CA GLN A 45 39.89 35.17 -6.73
C GLN A 45 40.55 35.69 -8.01
N GLN A 46 39.83 35.68 -9.13
CA GLN A 46 39.98 36.69 -10.17
C GLN A 46 38.61 37.15 -10.65
N SER A 47 38.31 38.40 -10.33
CA SER A 47 37.15 39.16 -10.75
C SER A 47 37.47 39.86 -12.07
N ILE A 48 36.63 39.71 -13.09
CA ILE A 48 36.59 40.64 -14.24
C ILE A 48 35.19 41.25 -14.27
N TYR A 49 35.16 42.56 -14.01
CA TYR A 49 34.00 43.43 -14.20
C TYR A 49 33.79 43.68 -15.69
N ILE A 50 32.58 43.43 -16.20
CA ILE A 50 32.07 44.12 -17.38
C ILE A 50 30.65 44.60 -17.06
N ALA A 51 30.50 45.92 -17.07
CA ALA A 51 29.24 46.62 -16.96
C ALA A 51 28.44 46.47 -18.27
N GLY A 52 27.19 46.03 -18.15
CA GLY A 52 26.23 45.97 -19.25
C GLY A 52 24.86 46.44 -18.78
N THR A 53 24.56 47.70 -19.07
CA THR A 53 23.29 48.38 -18.88
C THR A 53 22.16 47.68 -19.65
N THR A 54 21.11 47.24 -18.96
CA THR A 54 19.84 46.83 -19.57
C THR A 54 18.87 48.02 -19.59
N PRO A 55 18.25 48.32 -20.75
CA PRO A 55 17.28 49.40 -20.84
C PRO A 55 15.93 48.99 -20.26
N SER A 56 15.43 49.84 -19.38
CA SER A 56 14.09 49.84 -18.79
C SER A 56 13.01 49.92 -19.88
N GLN A 57 12.17 48.88 -19.94
CA GLN A 57 10.92 48.89 -20.69
C GLN A 57 9.88 49.74 -19.95
N PRO A 58 9.07 50.56 -20.64
CA PRO A 58 8.06 51.41 -20.00
C PRO A 58 6.88 50.57 -19.51
N ILE A 59 6.50 50.78 -18.26
CA ILE A 59 5.28 50.25 -17.65
C ILE A 59 4.09 50.96 -18.31
N VAL A 60 3.42 50.26 -19.24
CA VAL A 60 2.12 50.69 -19.76
C VAL A 60 1.05 50.32 -18.71
N LEU A 61 0.63 51.31 -17.94
CA LEU A 61 -0.53 51.21 -17.07
C LEU A 61 -1.81 51.20 -17.93
N TYR A 62 -2.39 50.02 -18.12
CA TYR A 62 -3.74 49.91 -18.66
C TYR A 62 -4.75 50.35 -17.58
N PRO A 63 -5.65 51.30 -17.87
CA PRO A 63 -6.71 51.67 -16.95
C PRO A 63 -7.70 50.50 -16.79
N ARG A 64 -7.98 50.15 -15.52
CA ARG A 64 -9.07 49.23 -15.15
C ARG A 64 -10.40 49.73 -15.74
N PRO A 65 -11.17 48.89 -16.46
CA PRO A 65 -12.54 49.22 -16.80
C PRO A 65 -13.40 49.23 -15.53
N LEU A 66 -14.14 50.33 -15.32
CA LEU A 66 -15.18 50.42 -14.30
C LEU A 66 -16.30 49.39 -14.57
N PRO A 67 -16.97 48.86 -13.54
CA PRO A 67 -18.09 47.95 -13.70
C PRO A 67 -19.27 48.68 -14.37
N ARG A 68 -19.76 48.13 -15.48
CA ARG A 68 -21.01 48.62 -16.11
C ARG A 68 -22.21 48.18 -15.26
N PRO A 69 -23.25 49.03 -15.14
CA PRO A 69 -24.48 48.67 -14.46
C PRO A 69 -25.23 47.58 -15.23
N PHE A 70 -25.75 46.59 -14.48
CA PHE A 70 -26.65 45.56 -14.96
C PHE A 70 -27.93 46.19 -15.52
N ASN A 71 -28.25 45.88 -16.77
CA ASN A 71 -29.54 46.20 -17.38
C ASN A 71 -30.19 44.88 -17.83
N PRO A 72 -31.37 44.50 -17.31
CA PRO A 72 -32.00 43.22 -17.62
C PRO A 72 -32.75 43.34 -18.96
N VAL A 73 -32.32 42.58 -19.97
CA VAL A 73 -33.06 42.44 -21.23
C VAL A 73 -33.33 40.97 -21.51
N ASN A 74 -34.63 40.63 -21.46
CA ASN A 74 -35.34 39.58 -22.19
C ASN A 74 -34.55 38.34 -22.63
N MET A 75 -34.61 37.27 -21.83
CA MET A 75 -34.42 35.91 -22.31
C MET A 75 -35.70 35.44 -23.03
N GLN A 76 -35.64 35.43 -24.36
CA GLN A 76 -36.58 34.68 -25.19
C GLN A 76 -36.37 33.17 -24.98
N ILE A 77 -37.47 32.50 -24.68
CA ILE A 77 -37.61 31.08 -24.42
C ILE A 77 -37.33 30.32 -25.73
N TYR A 78 -36.19 29.63 -25.81
CA TYR A 78 -36.02 28.54 -26.76
C TYR A 78 -36.72 27.30 -26.18
N GLN A 79 -37.94 27.03 -26.63
CA GLN A 79 -38.61 25.75 -26.39
C GLN A 79 -37.88 24.65 -27.18
N ARG A 80 -37.23 23.72 -26.48
CA ARG A 80 -36.80 22.43 -27.06
C ARG A 80 -37.97 21.43 -27.00
N PRO A 81 -38.06 20.49 -27.96
CA PRO A 81 -39.14 19.52 -28.02
C PRO A 81 -39.13 18.61 -26.79
N THR A 82 -40.29 18.46 -26.18
CA THR A 82 -40.62 17.53 -25.09
C THR A 82 -40.43 16.09 -25.54
N LEU A 83 -39.30 15.49 -25.18
CA LEU A 83 -39.23 14.05 -24.97
C LEU A 83 -39.95 13.76 -23.66
N GLN A 84 -41.01 12.97 -23.72
CA GLN A 84 -41.79 12.50 -22.59
C GLN A 84 -40.87 11.99 -21.48
N GLN A 85 -40.75 12.78 -20.42
CA GLN A 85 -40.19 12.31 -19.16
C GLN A 85 -41.15 11.27 -18.61
N ALA A 86 -40.74 10.01 -18.66
CA ALA A 86 -41.29 8.99 -17.78
C ALA A 86 -41.11 9.51 -16.35
N GLN A 87 -42.23 9.84 -15.70
CA GLN A 87 -42.27 10.20 -14.30
C GLN A 87 -41.84 8.97 -13.48
N PHE A 88 -40.54 8.85 -13.22
CA PHE A 88 -40.07 8.01 -12.13
C PHE A 88 -40.50 8.70 -10.83
N SER A 89 -41.63 8.26 -10.30
CA SER A 89 -42.07 8.58 -8.95
C SER A 89 -41.00 8.14 -7.97
N VAL A 90 -40.18 9.09 -7.49
CA VAL A 90 -39.22 8.87 -6.40
C VAL A 90 -40.04 8.49 -5.15
N PRO A 91 -39.87 7.30 -4.57
CA PRO A 91 -40.62 6.91 -3.39
C PRO A 91 -40.39 7.89 -2.24
N ARG A 92 -41.46 8.26 -1.53
CA ARG A 92 -41.47 9.11 -0.31
C ARG A 92 -40.79 8.47 0.92
N LEU A 93 -39.64 7.80 0.75
CA LEU A 93 -38.95 7.10 1.84
C LEU A 93 -37.85 7.94 2.52
N TYR A 94 -37.48 9.12 2.01
CA TYR A 94 -36.39 9.94 2.56
C TYR A 94 -36.86 11.00 3.56
N SER A 95 -37.82 10.68 4.43
CA SER A 95 -38.40 11.64 5.39
C SER A 95 -37.56 11.85 6.65
N SER A 96 -36.24 11.99 6.50
CA SER A 96 -35.29 12.07 7.61
C SER A 96 -34.10 12.97 7.22
N MET A 97 -34.21 14.28 7.51
CA MET A 97 -33.08 15.23 7.52
C MET A 97 -32.17 15.07 8.76
N ARG A 98 -32.58 14.24 9.72
CA ARG A 98 -31.82 13.90 10.93
C ARG A 98 -30.42 13.28 10.67
N PRO A 99 -30.20 12.42 9.65
CA PRO A 99 -28.91 11.77 9.42
C PRO A 99 -27.83 12.78 9.05
N CYS A 100 -28.13 13.79 8.24
CA CYS A 100 -27.15 14.78 7.82
C CYS A 100 -26.65 15.62 9.00
N MET A 101 -27.57 16.12 9.84
CA MET A 101 -27.20 16.90 11.03
C MET A 101 -26.40 16.07 12.04
N GLU A 102 -26.77 14.82 12.27
CA GLU A 102 -26.03 13.92 13.17
C GLU A 102 -24.63 13.60 12.62
N ILE A 103 -24.49 13.39 11.32
CA ILE A 103 -23.21 13.15 10.65
C ILE A 103 -22.29 14.38 10.75
N LEU A 104 -22.84 15.58 10.55
CA LEU A 104 -22.07 16.82 10.70
C LEU A 104 -21.65 17.08 12.14
N ALA A 105 -22.54 16.86 13.11
CA ALA A 105 -22.20 16.98 14.53
C ALA A 105 -21.09 16.02 14.92
N ARG A 106 -21.21 14.75 14.50
CA ARG A 106 -20.16 13.75 14.74
C ARG A 106 -18.82 14.12 14.09
N HIS A 107 -18.85 14.69 12.88
CA HIS A 107 -17.64 15.16 12.21
C HIS A 107 -16.98 16.31 12.96
N ALA A 108 -17.77 17.28 13.41
CA ALA A 108 -17.28 18.39 14.23
C ALA A 108 -16.64 17.90 15.53
N ASP A 109 -17.22 16.89 16.20
CA ASP A 109 -16.65 16.31 17.42
C ASP A 109 -15.30 15.60 17.15
N GLU A 110 -15.23 14.78 16.11
CA GLU A 110 -14.03 14.01 15.77
C GLU A 110 -12.87 14.89 15.24
N TYR A 111 -13.18 16.02 14.60
CA TYR A 111 -12.21 16.90 13.93
C TYR A 111 -12.17 18.35 14.48
N HIS A 112 -12.61 18.57 15.73
CA HIS A 112 -12.77 19.89 16.35
C HIS A 112 -11.54 20.83 16.31
N PHE A 113 -10.32 20.30 16.13
CA PHE A 113 -9.10 21.12 16.07
C PHE A 113 -8.81 21.74 14.71
N THR A 114 -9.35 21.18 13.62
CA THR A 114 -9.01 21.61 12.25
C THR A 114 -10.17 22.27 11.53
N TYR A 115 -11.33 22.40 12.18
CA TYR A 115 -12.59 22.50 11.47
C TYR A 115 -13.43 23.73 11.79
N THR A 116 -13.84 24.46 10.75
CA THR A 116 -14.83 25.55 10.82
C THR A 116 -16.28 25.09 10.55
N GLY A 117 -16.54 23.79 10.46
CA GLY A 117 -17.85 23.27 10.05
C GLY A 117 -18.05 23.39 8.53
N PRO A 118 -18.70 22.43 7.84
CA PRO A 118 -19.08 22.66 6.46
C PRO A 118 -20.40 23.42 6.48
N GLU A 119 -20.64 24.28 5.50
CA GLU A 119 -21.95 24.95 5.40
C GLU A 119 -23.08 23.96 5.08
N SER A 120 -22.74 22.77 4.57
CA SER A 120 -23.72 21.74 4.19
C SER A 120 -23.14 20.32 4.25
N CYS A 121 -24.03 19.33 4.39
CA CYS A 121 -23.67 17.92 4.33
C CYS A 121 -23.51 17.44 2.87
N GLY A 122 -22.73 16.38 2.66
CA GLY A 122 -22.45 15.83 1.33
C GLY A 122 -22.07 14.35 1.36
N ALA A 123 -22.01 13.74 0.17
CA ALA A 123 -21.75 12.31 0.00
C ALA A 123 -20.43 11.84 0.66
N GLY A 124 -19.40 12.68 0.69
CA GLY A 124 -18.11 12.37 1.32
C GLY A 124 -18.24 12.03 2.81
N TYR A 125 -19.03 12.81 3.57
CA TYR A 125 -19.31 12.57 4.98
C TYR A 125 -20.03 11.23 5.21
N HIS A 126 -21.09 10.98 4.45
CA HIS A 126 -21.84 9.73 4.56
C HIS A 126 -20.99 8.51 4.22
N VAL A 127 -20.12 8.61 3.20
CA VAL A 127 -19.14 7.57 2.88
C VAL A 127 -18.18 7.32 4.04
N GLY A 128 -17.54 8.36 4.57
CA GLY A 128 -16.56 8.22 5.64
C GLY A 128 -17.15 7.61 6.92
N TYR A 129 -18.40 7.91 7.23
CA TYR A 129 -19.10 7.36 8.41
C TYR A 129 -19.87 6.06 8.17
N GLY A 130 -19.91 5.59 6.92
CA GLY A 130 -20.57 4.36 6.53
C GLY A 130 -22.10 4.44 6.49
N ASP A 131 -22.68 5.62 6.27
CA ASP A 131 -24.12 5.80 6.11
C ASP A 131 -24.54 5.62 4.64
N VAL A 132 -24.97 4.40 4.29
CA VAL A 132 -25.38 4.04 2.94
C VAL A 132 -26.65 4.79 2.51
N VAL A 133 -27.59 5.03 3.43
CA VAL A 133 -28.88 5.65 3.09
C VAL A 133 -28.66 7.13 2.77
N GLY A 134 -27.91 7.85 3.60
CA GLY A 134 -27.53 9.23 3.32
C GLY A 134 -26.64 9.36 2.08
N LEU A 135 -25.76 8.39 1.82
CA LEU A 135 -24.97 8.33 0.59
C LEU A 135 -25.87 8.27 -0.65
N GLN A 136 -26.82 7.33 -0.69
CA GLN A 136 -27.76 7.20 -1.81
C GLN A 136 -28.55 8.49 -2.03
N TYR A 137 -29.09 9.07 -0.95
CA TYR A 137 -29.80 10.34 -1.01
C TYR A 137 -28.96 11.44 -1.67
N HIS A 138 -27.70 11.60 -1.27
CA HIS A 138 -26.81 12.61 -1.86
C HIS A 138 -26.40 12.29 -3.30
N LEU A 139 -26.25 11.03 -3.68
CA LEU A 139 -25.93 10.65 -5.06
C LEU A 139 -27.14 10.83 -6.00
N ASP A 140 -28.36 10.62 -5.51
CA ASP A 140 -29.59 10.78 -6.29
C ASP A 140 -29.98 12.26 -6.45
N SER A 141 -29.71 13.09 -5.45
CA SER A 141 -30.11 14.50 -5.42
C SER A 141 -29.02 15.46 -5.90
N SER A 142 -27.75 15.06 -5.89
CA SER A 142 -26.64 15.93 -6.28
C SER A 142 -26.37 15.85 -7.79
N PRO A 143 -26.10 16.98 -8.46
CA PRO A 143 -25.61 16.97 -9.84
C PRO A 143 -24.14 16.51 -9.95
N VAL A 144 -23.44 16.34 -8.82
CA VAL A 144 -22.02 15.96 -8.79
C VAL A 144 -21.87 14.49 -9.16
N PRO A 145 -21.10 14.15 -10.21
CA PRO A 145 -20.87 12.76 -10.58
C PRO A 145 -20.18 11.97 -9.46
N VAL A 146 -20.56 10.70 -9.27
CA VAL A 146 -19.96 9.78 -8.28
C VAL A 146 -18.43 9.67 -8.40
N ASP A 147 -17.91 9.87 -9.61
CA ASP A 147 -16.47 9.80 -9.95
C ASP A 147 -15.72 11.13 -9.79
N SER A 148 -16.38 12.16 -9.24
CA SER A 148 -15.73 13.44 -8.92
C SER A 148 -14.58 13.24 -7.94
N ASN A 149 -13.56 14.09 -8.07
CA ASN A 149 -12.39 14.09 -7.17
C ASN A 149 -12.55 15.08 -6.00
N TYR A 150 -13.71 15.74 -5.89
CA TYR A 150 -13.91 16.91 -5.03
C TYR A 150 -14.89 16.65 -3.89
N PHE A 151 -15.00 15.41 -3.39
CA PHE A 151 -15.82 15.14 -2.23
C PHE A 151 -15.05 15.44 -0.95
N GLU A 152 -15.68 16.20 -0.06
CA GLU A 152 -15.06 16.66 1.18
C GLU A 152 -15.17 15.62 2.28
N PHE A 153 -14.05 15.33 2.94
CA PHE A 153 -13.98 14.57 4.18
C PHE A 153 -12.65 14.83 4.90
N ALA A 154 -12.69 15.10 6.21
CA ALA A 154 -11.49 15.29 7.05
C ALA A 154 -10.46 16.27 6.43
N ASP A 155 -10.94 17.44 6.02
CA ASP A 155 -10.16 18.53 5.40
C ASP A 155 -9.46 18.16 4.08
N LYS A 156 -9.94 17.11 3.41
CA LYS A 156 -9.45 16.67 2.11
C LYS A 156 -10.59 16.62 1.10
N GLN A 157 -10.21 16.81 -0.15
CA GLN A 157 -11.05 16.57 -1.32
C GLN A 157 -10.52 15.36 -2.07
N GLU A 158 -11.28 14.26 -2.06
CA GLU A 158 -10.86 13.00 -2.65
C GLU A 158 -12.06 12.29 -3.33
N PRO A 159 -11.82 11.33 -4.24
CA PRO A 159 -12.86 10.43 -4.74
C PRO A 159 -13.53 9.63 -3.61
N LEU A 160 -14.84 9.39 -3.71
CA LEU A 160 -15.60 8.63 -2.71
C LEU A 160 -14.99 7.25 -2.41
N VAL A 161 -14.46 6.56 -3.42
CA VAL A 161 -13.81 5.26 -3.22
C VAL A 161 -12.60 5.36 -2.28
N LEU A 162 -11.78 6.40 -2.40
CA LEU A 162 -10.62 6.58 -1.53
C LEU A 162 -11.02 6.99 -0.11
N ILE A 163 -12.07 7.81 0.02
CA ILE A 163 -12.64 8.18 1.33
C ILE A 163 -13.18 6.91 2.02
N ALA A 164 -13.95 6.09 1.30
CA ALA A 164 -14.49 4.83 1.80
C ALA A 164 -13.36 3.93 2.31
N SER A 165 -12.36 3.67 1.46
CA SER A 165 -11.24 2.80 1.78
C SER A 165 -10.41 3.30 2.95
N THR A 166 -10.30 4.61 3.16
CA THR A 166 -9.46 5.20 4.22
C THR A 166 -10.19 5.29 5.56
N TYR A 167 -11.45 5.72 5.57
CA TYR A 167 -12.13 6.19 6.78
C TYR A 167 -13.31 5.34 7.23
N CYS A 168 -13.97 4.63 6.30
CA CYS A 168 -15.16 3.87 6.66
C CYS A 168 -14.81 2.66 7.53
N SER A 169 -15.59 2.46 8.59
CA SER A 169 -15.48 1.28 9.46
C SER A 169 -15.74 -0.02 8.71
N GLY A 170 -15.03 -1.09 9.07
CA GLY A 170 -15.12 -2.39 8.38
C GLY A 170 -16.54 -2.92 8.22
N ARG A 171 -17.33 -2.97 9.31
CA ARG A 171 -18.71 -3.48 9.29
C ARG A 171 -19.61 -2.82 8.25
N LYS A 172 -19.39 -1.54 7.94
CA LYS A 172 -20.21 -0.75 7.01
C LYS A 172 -19.58 -0.59 5.63
N LEU A 173 -18.25 -0.77 5.53
CA LEU A 173 -17.49 -0.51 4.33
C LEU A 173 -17.96 -1.35 3.15
N ILE A 174 -18.26 -2.65 3.33
CA ILE A 174 -18.78 -3.48 2.22
C ILE A 174 -20.07 -2.90 1.65
N SER A 175 -21.00 -2.45 2.49
CA SER A 175 -22.27 -1.89 2.03
C SER A 175 -22.05 -0.57 1.27
N ILE A 176 -21.09 0.24 1.71
CA ILE A 176 -20.69 1.47 1.00
C ILE A 176 -20.04 1.15 -0.35
N LEU A 177 -19.08 0.23 -0.40
CA LEU A 177 -18.40 -0.13 -1.66
C LEU A 177 -19.39 -0.75 -2.66
N LYS A 178 -20.35 -1.56 -2.20
CA LYS A 178 -21.45 -2.06 -3.03
C LYS A 178 -22.33 -0.93 -3.56
N CYS A 179 -22.72 0.01 -2.70
CA CYS A 179 -23.46 1.20 -3.13
C CYS A 179 -22.69 1.98 -4.20
N LEU A 180 -21.41 2.30 -3.96
CA LEU A 180 -20.58 2.97 -4.96
C LEU A 180 -20.48 2.17 -6.27
N LYS A 181 -20.46 0.84 -6.18
CA LYS A 181 -20.46 -0.06 -7.34
C LYS A 181 -21.76 -0.01 -8.13
N ASP A 182 -22.90 0.06 -7.46
CA ASP A 182 -24.22 0.19 -8.08
C ASP A 182 -24.34 1.52 -8.85
N TYR A 183 -23.78 2.59 -8.31
CA TYR A 183 -23.67 3.91 -8.97
C TYR A 183 -22.53 3.98 -10.00
N LYS A 184 -21.88 2.86 -10.33
CA LYS A 184 -20.83 2.74 -11.37
C LYS A 184 -19.57 3.55 -11.11
N ALA A 185 -19.22 3.76 -9.84
CA ALA A 185 -17.97 4.42 -9.45
C ALA A 185 -16.73 3.71 -10.01
N LYS A 186 -15.67 4.48 -10.28
CA LYS A 186 -14.36 4.01 -10.75
C LYS A 186 -13.45 3.71 -9.55
N PHE A 187 -13.15 2.44 -9.34
CA PHE A 187 -12.19 1.98 -8.32
C PHE A 187 -10.74 2.07 -8.79
N SER A 188 -10.52 2.39 -10.08
CA SER A 188 -9.20 2.72 -10.65
C SER A 188 -8.65 4.08 -10.19
N LYS A 189 -9.42 4.87 -9.42
CA LYS A 189 -8.98 6.14 -8.85
C LYS A 189 -7.84 5.97 -7.85
N PHE A 190 -6.97 6.97 -7.79
CA PHE A 190 -5.82 7.03 -6.91
C PHE A 190 -5.59 8.44 -6.41
N ASP A 191 -4.89 8.57 -5.29
CA ASP A 191 -4.42 9.85 -4.76
C ASP A 191 -3.24 10.34 -5.61
N PRO A 192 -3.32 11.52 -6.27
CA PRO A 192 -2.28 12.00 -7.16
C PRO A 192 -0.94 12.27 -6.46
N LYS A 193 -0.94 12.57 -5.15
CA LYS A 193 0.28 12.86 -4.39
C LYS A 193 1.01 11.59 -4.00
N THR A 194 0.26 10.60 -3.51
CA THR A 194 0.84 9.35 -2.99
C THR A 194 0.79 8.20 -3.99
N GLN A 195 0.07 8.36 -5.11
CA GLN A 195 -0.28 7.29 -6.05
C GLN A 195 -0.98 6.09 -5.40
N LYS A 196 -1.49 6.26 -4.16
CA LYS A 196 -2.20 5.19 -3.44
C LYS A 196 -3.59 5.00 -4.02
N THR A 197 -3.88 3.78 -4.42
CA THR A 197 -5.22 3.31 -4.82
C THR A 197 -6.08 2.95 -3.62
N ALA A 198 -7.34 2.57 -3.88
CA ALA A 198 -8.25 2.02 -2.87
C ALA A 198 -7.62 0.87 -2.07
N LEU A 199 -6.95 -0.08 -2.73
CA LEU A 199 -6.28 -1.22 -2.09
C LEU A 199 -5.20 -0.78 -1.10
N HIS A 200 -4.36 0.19 -1.47
CA HIS A 200 -3.35 0.75 -0.57
C HIS A 200 -3.99 1.42 0.65
N ARG A 201 -5.06 2.17 0.45
CA ARG A 201 -5.77 2.85 1.54
C ARG A 201 -6.50 1.87 2.47
N LEU A 202 -6.98 0.73 1.95
CA LEU A 202 -7.54 -0.35 2.78
C LEU A 202 -6.49 -0.92 3.75
N PHE A 203 -5.23 -1.06 3.32
CA PHE A 203 -4.14 -1.48 4.20
C PHE A 203 -3.87 -0.46 5.31
N ASP A 204 -3.96 0.84 5.03
CA ASP A 204 -3.76 1.91 6.01
C ASP A 204 -4.97 2.14 6.95
N ASN A 205 -6.14 1.57 6.60
CA ASN A 205 -7.36 1.77 7.35
C ASN A 205 -7.29 1.12 8.74
N THR A 206 -7.16 1.96 9.76
CA THR A 206 -6.99 1.52 11.15
C THR A 206 -8.24 0.84 11.72
N ALA A 207 -9.44 1.16 11.21
CA ALA A 207 -10.68 0.50 11.60
C ALA A 207 -10.74 -0.93 11.06
N LEU A 208 -10.19 -1.19 9.87
CA LEU A 208 -10.06 -2.53 9.32
C LEU A 208 -9.01 -3.35 10.06
N ARG A 209 -7.85 -2.76 10.38
CA ARG A 209 -6.77 -3.48 11.11
C ARG A 209 -7.23 -4.08 12.44
N LYS A 210 -8.22 -3.46 13.10
CA LYS A 210 -8.78 -3.95 14.37
C LYS A 210 -9.89 -4.99 14.20
N ASP A 211 -10.47 -5.11 13.00
CA ASP A 211 -11.68 -5.91 12.72
C ASP A 211 -11.47 -6.92 11.57
N VAL A 212 -10.23 -7.40 11.36
CA VAL A 212 -9.88 -8.44 10.36
C VAL A 212 -10.38 -9.84 10.76
N THR A 213 -11.22 -9.96 11.79
CA THR A 213 -11.69 -11.27 12.26
C THR A 213 -12.60 -11.95 11.24
N GLU A 214 -12.63 -13.30 11.23
CA GLU A 214 -13.50 -14.11 10.37
C GLU A 214 -14.98 -13.69 10.41
N ARG A 215 -15.44 -13.14 11.56
CA ARG A 215 -16.82 -12.66 11.75
C ARG A 215 -17.19 -11.50 10.83
N SER A 216 -16.24 -10.65 10.43
CA SER A 216 -16.46 -9.57 9.45
C SER A 216 -16.34 -10.08 8.00
N GLY A 217 -15.93 -11.34 7.81
CA GLY A 217 -15.57 -11.91 6.52
C GLY A 217 -14.17 -11.57 6.03
N GLY A 218 -13.33 -11.03 6.93
CA GLY A 218 -11.92 -10.76 6.71
C GLY A 218 -11.63 -9.75 5.59
N VAL A 219 -10.35 -9.58 5.28
CA VAL A 219 -9.86 -8.71 4.20
C VAL A 219 -10.36 -9.17 2.82
N ARG A 220 -10.70 -10.46 2.67
CA ARG A 220 -11.17 -11.08 1.42
C ARG A 220 -12.34 -10.35 0.80
N LYS A 221 -13.42 -10.10 1.56
CA LYS A 221 -14.61 -9.43 1.01
C LYS A 221 -14.31 -8.04 0.46
N TYR A 222 -13.36 -7.32 1.06
CA TYR A 222 -13.01 -5.96 0.62
C TYR A 222 -12.15 -5.99 -0.64
N VAL A 223 -11.14 -6.86 -0.67
CA VAL A 223 -10.30 -7.08 -1.87
C VAL A 223 -11.20 -7.49 -3.02
N ASP A 224 -12.02 -8.53 -2.84
CA ASP A 224 -12.96 -9.00 -3.86
C ASP A 224 -13.87 -7.85 -4.32
N CYS A 225 -14.43 -7.05 -3.40
CA CYS A 225 -15.31 -5.96 -3.79
C CYS A 225 -14.64 -4.91 -4.69
N VAL A 226 -13.36 -4.60 -4.47
CA VAL A 226 -12.63 -3.58 -5.24
C VAL A 226 -11.91 -4.14 -6.48
N THR A 227 -11.72 -5.46 -6.57
CA THR A 227 -11.03 -6.14 -7.69
C THR A 227 -11.95 -6.98 -8.60
N SER A 228 -13.22 -7.19 -8.23
CA SER A 228 -14.20 -8.01 -8.99
C SER A 228 -15.11 -7.19 -9.93
N TYR A 229 -14.61 -6.13 -10.55
CA TYR A 229 -15.35 -5.51 -11.65
C TYR A 229 -15.15 -6.31 -12.94
N ASP A 230 -16.26 -6.63 -13.62
CA ASP A 230 -16.21 -7.17 -14.99
C ASP A 230 -15.60 -6.15 -15.97
N ASP A 231 -15.67 -4.86 -15.64
CA ASP A 231 -15.12 -3.75 -16.40
C ASP A 231 -13.73 -3.36 -15.89
N VAL A 232 -12.69 -3.71 -16.65
CA VAL A 232 -11.28 -3.45 -16.33
C VAL A 232 -11.01 -1.97 -16.09
N GLN A 233 -11.69 -1.04 -16.77
CA GLN A 233 -11.43 0.40 -16.61
C GLN A 233 -11.92 0.95 -15.27
N ARG A 234 -12.93 0.30 -14.68
CA ARG A 234 -13.47 0.64 -13.37
C ARG A 234 -12.78 -0.13 -12.24
N ASN A 235 -12.06 -1.20 -12.56
CA ASN A 235 -11.47 -2.08 -11.58
C ASN A 235 -10.27 -1.44 -10.87
N CYS A 236 -10.06 -1.75 -9.59
CA CYS A 236 -8.83 -1.36 -8.92
C CYS A 236 -7.69 -2.24 -9.44
N ASN A 237 -6.63 -1.64 -9.99
CA ASN A 237 -5.45 -2.38 -10.40
C ASN A 237 -4.71 -2.93 -9.17
N ILE A 238 -4.67 -4.25 -9.02
CA ILE A 238 -4.00 -4.94 -7.91
C ILE A 238 -2.47 -4.77 -7.93
N ASN A 239 -1.91 -4.51 -9.11
CA ASN A 239 -0.48 -4.27 -9.34
C ASN A 239 -0.14 -2.77 -9.44
N ALA A 240 -1.08 -1.89 -9.09
CA ALA A 240 -0.78 -0.47 -9.02
C ALA A 240 0.37 -0.22 -8.03
N ARG A 241 1.28 0.68 -8.39
CA ARG A 241 2.39 1.10 -7.55
C ARG A 241 2.11 2.47 -6.96
N ASP A 242 2.43 2.64 -5.68
CA ASP A 242 2.46 3.95 -5.05
C ASP A 242 3.71 4.76 -5.47
N TYR A 243 3.88 5.96 -4.92
CA TYR A 243 5.03 6.83 -5.24
C TYR A 243 6.38 6.22 -4.85
N GLU A 244 6.41 5.23 -3.94
CA GLU A 244 7.61 4.50 -3.54
C GLU A 244 7.85 3.25 -4.39
N GLY A 245 6.99 2.99 -5.37
CA GLY A 245 7.05 1.82 -6.23
C GLY A 245 6.52 0.55 -5.56
N LYS A 246 5.77 0.66 -4.46
CA LYS A 246 5.22 -0.48 -3.72
C LYS A 246 3.82 -0.82 -4.22
N THR A 247 3.56 -2.11 -4.42
CA THR A 247 2.21 -2.64 -4.66
C THR A 247 1.53 -3.02 -3.34
N ILE A 248 0.23 -3.30 -3.36
CA ILE A 248 -0.45 -3.82 -2.17
C ILE A 248 0.17 -5.13 -1.66
N LEU A 249 0.62 -6.00 -2.57
CA LEU A 249 1.35 -7.21 -2.21
C LEU A 249 2.63 -6.86 -1.45
N THR A 250 3.42 -5.89 -1.95
CA THR A 250 4.61 -5.38 -1.26
C THR A 250 4.28 -4.91 0.15
N PHE A 251 3.24 -4.09 0.32
CA PHE A 251 2.84 -3.58 1.64
C PHE A 251 2.63 -4.72 2.64
N TYR A 252 1.83 -5.72 2.29
CA TYR A 252 1.65 -6.88 3.17
C TYR A 252 2.95 -7.66 3.34
N MET A 253 3.75 -7.90 2.31
CA MET A 253 4.97 -8.70 2.45
C MET A 253 6.00 -8.09 3.40
N ILE A 254 6.18 -6.77 3.38
CA ILE A 254 7.18 -6.07 4.19
C ILE A 254 6.66 -5.62 5.56
N ASP A 255 5.35 -5.61 5.76
CA ASP A 255 4.74 -5.13 6.99
C ASP A 255 5.19 -5.96 8.20
N GLN A 256 5.96 -5.37 9.11
CA GLN A 256 6.35 -6.02 10.37
C GLN A 256 5.47 -5.59 11.55
N PHE A 257 4.44 -4.76 11.32
CA PHE A 257 3.59 -4.29 12.40
C PHE A 257 2.73 -5.42 12.97
N TYR A 258 2.65 -5.47 14.31
CA TYR A 258 1.91 -6.49 15.08
C TYR A 258 0.38 -6.39 15.00
N ALA A 259 -0.17 -5.52 14.14
CA ALA A 259 -1.60 -5.26 14.11
C ALA A 259 -2.40 -6.41 13.47
N ILE A 260 -1.79 -7.12 12.51
CA ILE A 260 -2.40 -8.26 11.81
C ILE A 260 -1.68 -9.52 12.24
N LYS A 261 -2.43 -10.56 12.63
CA LYS A 261 -1.82 -11.83 13.05
C LYS A 261 -1.06 -12.47 11.87
N PRO A 262 0.06 -13.18 12.11
CA PRO A 262 0.83 -13.82 11.05
C PRO A 262 -0.01 -14.71 10.12
N GLU A 263 -0.95 -15.48 10.67
CA GLU A 263 -1.82 -16.37 9.86
C GLU A 263 -2.80 -15.58 8.98
N GLU A 264 -3.44 -14.54 9.50
CA GLU A 264 -4.33 -13.66 8.72
C GLU A 264 -3.54 -12.96 7.60
N LYS A 265 -2.32 -12.53 7.91
CA LYS A 265 -1.41 -11.89 6.96
C LYS A 265 -1.04 -12.83 5.80
N LYS A 266 -0.82 -14.10 6.11
CA LYS A 266 -0.55 -15.18 5.15
C LYS A 266 -1.74 -15.47 4.26
N GLU A 267 -2.95 -15.51 4.81
CA GLU A 267 -4.17 -15.64 4.03
C GLU A 267 -4.37 -14.46 3.07
N ILE A 268 -4.05 -13.23 3.52
CA ILE A 268 -4.14 -12.03 2.66
C ILE A 268 -3.14 -12.10 1.51
N VAL A 269 -1.88 -12.45 1.77
CA VAL A 269 -0.89 -12.61 0.70
C VAL A 269 -1.32 -13.69 -0.30
N SER A 270 -1.83 -14.82 0.19
CA SER A 270 -2.35 -15.90 -0.65
C SER A 270 -3.51 -15.41 -1.52
N LEU A 271 -4.46 -14.67 -0.93
CA LEU A 271 -5.57 -14.05 -1.64
C LEU A 271 -5.11 -13.06 -2.71
N LEU A 272 -4.16 -12.16 -2.40
CA LEU A 272 -3.68 -11.19 -3.37
C LEU A 272 -3.07 -11.90 -4.60
N LEU A 273 -2.30 -12.97 -4.36
CA LEU A 273 -1.77 -13.83 -5.42
C LEU A 273 -2.87 -14.59 -6.19
N GLU A 274 -3.95 -15.02 -5.52
CA GLU A 274 -5.15 -15.58 -6.15
C GLU A 274 -5.81 -14.58 -7.09
N CYS A 275 -5.94 -13.32 -6.66
CA CYS A 275 -6.53 -12.20 -7.40
C CYS A 275 -5.62 -11.61 -8.49
N GLY A 276 -4.44 -12.18 -8.75
CA GLY A 276 -3.56 -11.76 -9.84
C GLY A 276 -2.52 -10.70 -9.47
N ALA A 277 -2.19 -10.54 -8.19
CA ALA A 277 -0.99 -9.81 -7.80
C ALA A 277 0.24 -10.48 -8.43
N ASP A 278 1.04 -9.71 -9.17
CA ASP A 278 2.20 -10.23 -9.90
C ASP A 278 3.40 -10.34 -8.93
N PRO A 279 3.93 -11.56 -8.69
CA PRO A 279 5.08 -11.74 -7.82
C PRO A 279 6.38 -11.14 -8.37
N ASN A 280 6.39 -10.64 -9.61
CA ASN A 280 7.54 -10.02 -10.25
C ASN A 280 7.54 -8.48 -10.14
N GLU A 281 6.53 -7.91 -9.47
CA GLU A 281 6.48 -6.49 -9.11
C GLU A 281 7.39 -6.20 -7.91
N GLY A 282 8.68 -6.08 -8.21
CA GLY A 282 9.71 -5.75 -7.23
C GLY A 282 9.66 -4.31 -6.70
N CYS A 283 10.36 -4.06 -5.61
CA CYS A 283 10.47 -2.73 -5.00
C CYS A 283 11.84 -2.49 -4.35
N SER A 284 12.10 -1.23 -3.99
CA SER A 284 13.24 -0.84 -3.15
C SER A 284 12.73 -0.45 -1.77
N ILE A 285 13.18 -1.17 -0.74
CA ILE A 285 12.80 -0.94 0.64
C ILE A 285 13.90 -0.12 1.31
N LYS A 286 13.54 1.09 1.72
CA LYS A 286 14.44 2.01 2.41
C LYS A 286 14.19 1.96 3.91
N SER A 287 15.22 1.63 4.67
CA SER A 287 15.28 1.74 6.12
C SER A 287 16.30 2.82 6.51
N ILE A 288 16.27 3.27 7.77
CA ILE A 288 17.27 4.20 8.33
C ILE A 288 18.69 3.65 8.16
N PHE A 289 18.85 2.33 8.21
CA PHE A 289 20.16 1.67 8.26
C PHE A 289 20.62 1.06 6.93
N TYR A 290 19.72 0.77 6.00
CA TYR A 290 20.07 0.13 4.73
C TYR A 290 18.97 0.30 3.68
N THR A 291 19.36 0.12 2.42
CA THR A 291 18.43 -0.07 1.31
C THR A 291 18.49 -1.53 0.86
N PHE A 292 17.33 -2.19 0.83
CA PHE A 292 17.17 -3.53 0.32
C PHE A 292 16.36 -3.50 -0.97
N GLU A 293 16.95 -4.00 -2.05
CA GLU A 293 16.26 -4.15 -3.31
C GLU A 293 15.69 -5.57 -3.40
N ALA A 294 14.38 -5.63 -3.59
CA ALA A 294 13.65 -6.87 -3.74
C ALA A 294 13.04 -6.90 -5.14
N PRO A 295 13.74 -7.44 -6.15
CA PRO A 295 13.25 -7.45 -7.52
C PRO A 295 12.02 -8.35 -7.71
N THR A 296 11.72 -9.25 -6.77
CA THR A 296 10.51 -10.08 -6.77
C THR A 296 9.95 -10.25 -5.36
N ALA A 297 8.69 -10.69 -5.27
CA ALA A 297 8.06 -11.13 -4.04
C ALA A 297 8.87 -12.22 -3.32
N LEU A 298 9.53 -13.13 -4.06
CA LEU A 298 10.33 -14.19 -3.45
C LEU A 298 11.54 -13.64 -2.66
N PHE A 299 12.15 -12.54 -3.12
CA PHE A 299 13.20 -11.85 -2.35
C PHE A 299 12.65 -11.33 -1.01
N MET A 300 11.48 -10.67 -1.04
CA MET A 300 10.84 -10.17 0.18
C MET A 300 10.48 -11.33 1.11
N ALA A 301 9.92 -12.42 0.56
CA ALA A 301 9.52 -13.59 1.33
C ALA A 301 10.69 -14.15 2.14
N ILE A 302 11.85 -14.32 1.50
CA ILE A 302 13.04 -14.86 2.17
C ILE A 302 13.64 -13.86 3.13
N HIS A 303 13.77 -12.59 2.75
CA HIS A 303 14.37 -11.56 3.62
C HIS A 303 13.58 -11.41 4.93
N TYR A 304 12.24 -11.44 4.84
CA TYR A 304 11.33 -11.29 5.97
C TYR A 304 10.80 -12.62 6.56
N ASP A 305 11.48 -13.74 6.27
CA ASP A 305 11.22 -15.05 6.89
C ASP A 305 9.76 -15.55 6.76
N TRP A 306 9.17 -15.36 5.59
CA TRP A 306 7.84 -15.88 5.26
C TRP A 306 7.83 -17.42 5.17
N PRO A 307 6.76 -18.09 5.66
CA PRO A 307 6.59 -19.53 5.55
C PRO A 307 6.81 -20.11 4.14
N THR A 308 7.39 -21.31 4.05
CA THR A 308 7.75 -21.95 2.78
C THR A 308 6.56 -22.27 1.88
N ASP A 309 5.35 -22.36 2.42
CA ASP A 309 4.15 -22.52 1.62
C ASP A 309 3.74 -21.23 0.89
N ILE A 310 4.05 -20.05 1.44
CA ILE A 310 3.96 -18.78 0.70
C ILE A 310 5.00 -18.72 -0.41
N LEU A 311 6.24 -19.18 -0.15
CA LEU A 311 7.26 -19.28 -1.20
C LEU A 311 6.79 -20.19 -2.34
N LEU A 312 6.17 -21.33 -2.01
CA LEU A 312 5.58 -22.24 -3.00
C LEU A 312 4.50 -21.55 -3.82
N GLN A 313 3.58 -20.83 -3.18
CA GLN A 313 2.52 -20.09 -3.87
C GLN A 313 3.08 -19.02 -4.82
N ILE A 314 4.03 -18.22 -4.37
CA ILE A 314 4.74 -17.21 -5.18
C ILE A 314 5.36 -17.88 -6.43
N CYS A 315 6.04 -19.01 -6.26
CA CYS A 315 6.62 -19.75 -7.38
C CYS A 315 5.56 -20.31 -8.33
N LYS A 316 4.47 -20.87 -7.80
CA LYS A 316 3.33 -21.37 -8.60
C LYS A 316 2.65 -20.27 -9.42
N LYS A 317 2.77 -19.01 -8.99
CA LYS A 317 2.26 -17.81 -9.67
C LYS A 317 3.25 -17.20 -10.67
N GLY A 318 4.31 -17.93 -11.02
CA GLY A 318 5.22 -17.54 -12.11
C GLY A 318 6.34 -16.58 -11.70
N CYS A 319 6.74 -16.58 -10.42
CA CYS A 319 7.86 -15.77 -9.96
C CYS A 319 9.18 -16.13 -10.67
N TYR A 320 9.92 -15.11 -11.11
CA TYR A 320 11.23 -15.25 -11.74
C TYR A 320 12.33 -15.48 -10.70
N VAL A 321 12.54 -16.75 -10.33
CA VAL A 321 13.51 -17.15 -9.28
C VAL A 321 14.97 -16.76 -9.56
N ASN A 322 15.34 -16.60 -10.84
CA ASN A 322 16.69 -16.23 -11.27
C ASN A 322 16.88 -14.72 -11.41
N MET A 323 15.86 -13.90 -11.15
CA MET A 323 16.00 -12.45 -11.21
C MET A 323 17.06 -11.97 -10.21
N LYS A 324 17.87 -11.01 -10.65
CA LYS A 324 19.00 -10.47 -9.88
C LYS A 324 18.65 -9.08 -9.36
N ASP A 325 19.10 -8.75 -8.16
CA ASP A 325 19.09 -7.38 -7.64
C ASP A 325 20.23 -6.53 -8.26
N SER A 326 20.32 -5.24 -7.93
CA SER A 326 21.42 -4.36 -8.37
C SER A 326 22.82 -4.85 -7.97
N LYS A 327 22.92 -5.71 -6.96
CA LYS A 327 24.17 -6.34 -6.52
C LYS A 327 24.45 -7.65 -7.26
N GLN A 328 23.71 -7.95 -8.33
CA GLN A 328 23.82 -9.17 -9.14
C GLN A 328 23.55 -10.45 -8.33
N ARG A 329 22.85 -10.34 -7.19
CA ARG A 329 22.44 -11.48 -6.37
C ARG A 329 21.09 -11.97 -6.87
N ASN A 330 20.99 -13.25 -7.18
CA ASN A 330 19.69 -13.92 -7.29
C ASN A 330 19.24 -14.37 -5.89
N VAL A 331 18.07 -15.01 -5.82
CA VAL A 331 17.50 -15.44 -4.55
C VAL A 331 18.36 -16.48 -3.80
N LEU A 332 19.10 -17.32 -4.52
CA LEU A 332 20.03 -18.28 -3.92
C LEU A 332 21.28 -17.58 -3.35
N SER A 333 21.76 -16.53 -4.01
CA SER A 333 22.83 -15.69 -3.46
C SER A 333 22.36 -14.91 -2.23
N LEU A 334 21.12 -14.40 -2.23
CA LEU A 334 20.52 -13.71 -1.08
C LEU A 334 20.49 -14.63 0.15
N VAL A 335 19.85 -15.80 0.03
CA VAL A 335 19.68 -16.75 1.14
C VAL A 335 21.01 -17.26 1.70
N THR A 336 22.04 -17.33 0.84
CA THR A 336 23.40 -17.66 1.24
C THR A 336 24.02 -16.52 2.06
N SER A 337 23.92 -15.28 1.57
CA SER A 337 24.47 -14.10 2.27
C SER A 337 23.81 -13.86 3.63
N GLU A 338 22.52 -14.17 3.75
CA GLU A 338 21.75 -14.05 5.00
C GLU A 338 21.83 -15.30 5.89
N ARG A 339 22.59 -16.32 5.47
CA ARG A 339 22.82 -17.57 6.23
C ARG A 339 21.52 -18.28 6.64
N LYS A 340 20.62 -18.47 5.67
CA LYS A 340 19.33 -19.16 5.89
C LYS A 340 19.31 -20.55 5.22
N PRO A 341 20.00 -21.56 5.79
CA PRO A 341 20.22 -22.85 5.14
C PRO A 341 18.94 -23.65 4.85
N ASP A 342 17.86 -23.41 5.59
CA ASP A 342 16.60 -24.12 5.39
C ASP A 342 15.85 -23.60 4.15
N TYR A 343 15.79 -22.27 3.95
CA TYR A 343 15.31 -21.69 2.69
C TYR A 343 16.21 -22.08 1.51
N MET A 344 17.53 -22.16 1.73
CA MET A 344 18.48 -22.59 0.69
C MET A 344 18.17 -24.02 0.23
N ARG A 345 17.98 -24.94 1.17
CA ARG A 345 17.60 -26.33 0.86
C ARG A 345 16.27 -26.36 0.11
N TRP A 346 15.26 -25.64 0.63
CA TRP A 346 13.95 -25.58 -0.01
C TRP A 346 14.03 -25.07 -1.46
N LEU A 347 14.78 -24.00 -1.71
CA LEU A 347 14.97 -23.44 -3.05
C LEU A 347 15.65 -24.44 -4.00
N LEU A 348 16.70 -25.14 -3.54
CA LEU A 348 17.41 -26.12 -4.36
C LEU A 348 16.58 -27.38 -4.64
N GLU A 349 15.65 -27.72 -3.75
CA GLU A 349 14.75 -28.87 -3.90
C GLU A 349 13.53 -28.55 -4.78
N ASN A 350 13.04 -27.29 -4.76
CA ASN A 350 11.78 -26.92 -5.40
C ASN A 350 11.94 -26.03 -6.65
N CYS A 351 13.09 -25.38 -6.83
CA CYS A 351 13.35 -24.47 -7.94
C CYS A 351 14.53 -24.96 -8.79
N ALA A 352 14.25 -25.87 -9.73
CA ALA A 352 15.28 -26.49 -10.58
C ALA A 352 16.18 -25.50 -11.34
N ASP A 353 15.64 -24.30 -11.64
CA ASP A 353 16.36 -23.20 -12.28
C ASP A 353 17.53 -22.66 -11.43
N LEU A 354 17.44 -22.76 -10.09
CA LEU A 354 18.50 -22.32 -9.17
C LEU A 354 19.61 -23.37 -8.97
N SER A 355 19.36 -24.62 -9.35
CA SER A 355 20.35 -25.69 -9.30
C SER A 355 21.27 -25.73 -10.53
N LYS A 356 21.26 -24.70 -11.38
CA LYS A 356 22.18 -24.53 -12.50
C LYS A 356 23.51 -23.95 -12.00
N SER A 357 24.60 -24.23 -12.72
CA SER A 357 25.97 -23.83 -12.31
C SER A 357 26.10 -22.34 -12.03
N GLU A 358 25.54 -21.47 -12.88
CA GLU A 358 25.61 -20.01 -12.68
C GLU A 358 25.03 -19.56 -11.34
N SER A 359 23.85 -20.08 -10.98
CA SER A 359 23.17 -19.74 -9.73
C SER A 359 23.94 -20.26 -8.52
N LEU A 360 24.46 -21.50 -8.59
CA LEU A 360 25.29 -22.10 -7.54
C LEU A 360 26.63 -21.36 -7.37
N GLU A 361 27.28 -20.99 -8.46
CA GLU A 361 28.54 -20.23 -8.45
C GLU A 361 28.33 -18.83 -7.87
N SER A 362 27.25 -18.15 -8.27
CA SER A 362 26.88 -16.85 -7.69
C SER A 362 26.66 -16.99 -6.17
N ALA A 363 25.94 -18.02 -5.73
CA ALA A 363 25.71 -18.27 -4.32
C ALA A 363 27.00 -18.61 -3.55
N LEU A 364 27.89 -19.43 -4.13
CA LEU A 364 29.19 -19.77 -3.52
C LEU A 364 30.10 -18.55 -3.32
N LYS A 365 30.02 -17.53 -4.17
CA LYS A 365 30.73 -16.26 -3.95
C LYS A 365 30.27 -15.53 -2.68
N HIS A 366 29.04 -15.80 -2.23
CA HIS A 366 28.42 -15.15 -1.07
C HIS A 366 28.45 -16.01 0.20
N SER A 367 28.96 -17.25 0.15
CA SER A 367 28.95 -18.17 1.30
C SER A 367 30.08 -17.91 2.32
N GLY A 368 30.96 -16.95 2.03
CA GLY A 368 32.09 -16.55 2.86
C GLY A 368 33.14 -17.65 2.99
N ASN A 369 32.98 -18.51 3.99
CA ASN A 369 33.91 -19.62 4.26
C ASN A 369 33.54 -20.86 3.44
N LYS A 370 34.53 -21.50 2.80
CA LYS A 370 34.38 -22.76 2.04
C LYS A 370 33.82 -23.94 2.86
N LEU A 371 33.90 -23.88 4.19
CA LEU A 371 33.38 -24.88 5.12
C LEU A 371 32.08 -24.46 5.82
N SER A 372 31.49 -23.32 5.45
CA SER A 372 30.19 -22.91 5.98
C SER A 372 29.10 -23.94 5.62
N ARG A 373 28.05 -24.02 6.44
CA ARG A 373 26.90 -24.91 6.20
C ARG A 373 26.30 -24.65 4.81
N GLU A 374 26.25 -23.38 4.41
CA GLU A 374 25.82 -22.90 3.11
C GLU A 374 26.72 -23.44 1.99
N SER A 375 28.04 -23.29 2.13
CA SER A 375 29.01 -23.82 1.15
C SER A 375 28.88 -25.33 0.97
N LEU A 376 28.66 -26.07 2.07
CA LEU A 376 28.49 -27.52 2.02
C LEU A 376 27.19 -27.93 1.33
N ILE A 377 26.08 -27.24 1.60
CA ILE A 377 24.81 -27.45 0.90
C ILE A 377 24.98 -27.19 -0.60
N LEU A 378 25.53 -26.03 -0.98
CA LEU A 378 25.71 -25.67 -2.38
C LEU A 378 26.59 -26.71 -3.12
N ARG A 379 27.69 -27.15 -2.51
CA ARG A 379 28.56 -28.19 -3.09
C ARG A 379 27.88 -29.55 -3.21
N PHE A 380 27.05 -29.93 -2.23
CA PHE A 380 26.27 -31.17 -2.30
C PHE A 380 25.38 -31.19 -3.55
N PHE A 381 24.68 -30.09 -3.82
CA PHE A 381 23.82 -29.97 -4.99
C PHE A 381 24.60 -29.77 -6.31
N ASN A 382 25.77 -29.13 -6.26
CA ASN A 382 26.65 -28.96 -7.42
C ASN A 382 27.22 -30.30 -7.94
N ASN A 383 27.49 -31.25 -7.04
CA ASN A 383 28.05 -32.57 -7.39
C ASN A 383 27.00 -33.57 -7.92
N GLY A 384 25.83 -33.11 -8.38
CA GLY A 384 24.86 -33.94 -9.10
C GLY A 384 24.02 -34.89 -8.24
N LYS A 385 24.13 -34.88 -6.91
CA LYS A 385 23.31 -35.70 -6.00
C LYS A 385 21.90 -35.12 -5.83
N ARG A 386 21.09 -35.12 -6.91
CA ARG A 386 19.67 -34.72 -6.87
C ARG A 386 18.81 -35.87 -6.35
N LYS A 387 17.93 -35.60 -5.38
CA LYS A 387 16.67 -36.35 -5.27
C LYS A 387 15.72 -35.81 -6.34
N LYS A 388 15.24 -36.66 -7.25
CA LYS A 388 14.19 -36.32 -8.22
C LYS A 388 12.90 -36.00 -7.46
N VAL A 389 12.49 -34.74 -7.34
CA VAL A 389 11.12 -34.40 -6.93
C VAL A 389 10.61 -33.16 -7.67
N PHE A 390 9.32 -33.18 -8.02
CA PHE A 390 8.48 -32.16 -8.66
C PHE A 390 8.91 -31.66 -10.05
N ARG A 391 8.91 -32.57 -11.04
CA ARG A 391 9.06 -32.21 -12.47
C ARG A 391 7.75 -31.86 -13.18
N GLN A 392 6.57 -32.13 -12.61
CA GLN A 392 5.36 -32.26 -13.45
C GLN A 392 4.39 -31.08 -13.48
N GLU A 393 4.49 -30.06 -12.62
CA GLU A 393 3.47 -28.97 -12.60
C GLU A 393 4.00 -27.58 -12.95
N MET A 394 5.29 -27.31 -12.80
CA MET A 394 5.84 -25.95 -13.03
C MET A 394 6.20 -25.68 -14.50
N HIS A 395 6.48 -26.72 -15.29
CA HIS A 395 7.02 -26.56 -16.65
C HIS A 395 5.95 -26.37 -17.73
N ASP A 396 4.75 -26.92 -17.54
CA ASP A 396 3.72 -26.95 -18.59
C ASP A 396 3.07 -25.58 -18.83
N LYS A 397 3.11 -24.66 -17.85
CA LYS A 397 2.56 -23.30 -18.04
C LYS A 397 3.51 -22.33 -18.75
N ARG A 398 4.82 -22.63 -18.81
CA ARG A 398 5.81 -21.82 -19.56
C ARG A 398 5.66 -21.93 -21.07
N ILE A 399 5.03 -23.00 -21.56
CA ILE A 399 4.79 -23.22 -23.00
C ILE A 399 3.48 -22.54 -23.42
N SER A 400 2.41 -22.67 -22.62
CA SER A 400 1.09 -22.06 -22.94
C SER A 400 1.05 -20.52 -22.93
N SER A 401 1.99 -19.84 -22.23
CA SER A 401 2.02 -18.36 -22.16
C SER A 401 2.84 -17.70 -23.28
N ARG A 402 3.63 -18.48 -24.04
CA ARG A 402 4.31 -17.99 -25.25
C ARG A 402 3.43 -18.03 -26.50
N ASP A 403 2.41 -18.89 -26.52
CA ASP A 403 1.55 -19.06 -27.69
C ASP A 403 0.35 -18.09 -27.74
N ASN A 404 0.14 -17.28 -26.69
CA ASN A 404 -0.92 -16.26 -26.64
C ASN A 404 -0.43 -14.82 -26.93
N MET A 405 0.74 -14.67 -27.57
CA MET A 405 1.27 -13.37 -28.01
C MET A 405 1.53 -13.29 -29.53
N ASN A 406 0.76 -14.05 -30.33
CA ASN A 406 0.64 -13.83 -31.78
C ASN A 406 -0.78 -13.47 -32.18
#